data_AF-A0A4Q2XMR7-F1
#
_entry.id   AF-A0A4Q2XMR7-F1
#
_cell.length_a   1.000
_cell.length_b   1.000
_cell.length_c   1.000
_cell.angle_alpha   90.00
_cell.angle_beta   90.00
_cell.angle_gamma   90.00
#
_symmetry.space_group_name_H-M   'P 1'
#
loop_
_entity.id
_entity.type
_entity.pdbx_description
1 polymer ?
#
loop_
_entity_poly.entity_id
_entity_poly.type
_entity_poly.pdbx_seq_one_letter_code
_entity_poly.pdbx_strand_id
1 'polypeptide(L)' 'MNRREHLAIVGSGPSAIYLLKHLLDEMDLLREHLGKIHIFEKNGFAGMGMPYNPRTTDRYNMAN' A
#
# COMPACT_ATOMS: atom_id res chain seq x y z
N MET A 1 19.17 7.73 -21.98
CA MET A 1 18.52 7.89 -20.65
C MET A 1 17.39 6.88 -20.56
N ASN A 2 17.55 5.83 -19.75
CA ASN A 2 16.46 4.88 -19.53
C ASN A 2 15.36 5.57 -18.72
N ARG A 3 14.13 5.52 -19.22
CA ARG A 3 12.96 6.06 -18.53
C ARG A 3 12.69 5.19 -17.32
N ARG A 4 12.52 5.80 -16.14
CA ARG A 4 12.11 5.09 -14.93
C ARG A 4 10.63 4.74 -15.00
N GLU A 5 10.30 3.54 -14.52
CA GLU A 5 8.94 3.00 -14.51
C GLU A 5 8.10 3.62 -13.41
N HIS A 6 6.78 3.57 -13.62
CA HIS A 6 5.79 4.00 -12.65
C HIS A 6 5.03 2.78 -12.12
N LEU A 7 4.94 2.65 -10.81
CA LEU A 7 4.20 1.57 -10.16
C LEU A 7 2.86 2.09 -9.64
N ALA A 8 1.76 1.43 -10.03
CA ALA A 8 0.45 1.66 -9.44
C ALA A 8 0.13 0.55 -8.43
N ILE A 9 -0.22 0.93 -7.21
CA ILE A 9 -0.68 0.04 -6.14
C ILE A 9 -2.16 0.32 -5.91
N VAL A 10 -3.00 -0.71 -6.07
CA VAL A 10 -4.45 -0.64 -5.86
C VAL A 10 -4.77 -1.21 -4.48
N GLY A 11 -5.35 -0.37 -3.62
CA GLY A 11 -5.50 -0.62 -2.20
C GLY A 11 -4.32 -0.08 -1.38
N SER A 12 -4.61 0.37 -0.17
CA SER A 12 -3.62 0.92 0.75
C SER A 12 -3.53 0.16 2.08
N GLY A 13 -4.11 -1.04 2.15
CA GLY A 13 -4.12 -1.87 3.35
C GLY A 13 -2.73 -2.39 3.77
N PRO A 14 -2.67 -3.26 4.78
CA PRO A 14 -1.42 -3.76 5.34
C PRO A 14 -0.45 -4.34 4.30
N SER A 15 -0.95 -5.07 3.29
CA SER A 15 -0.14 -5.62 2.21
C SER A 15 0.56 -4.53 1.38
N ALA A 16 -0.14 -3.43 1.08
CA ALA A 16 0.43 -2.32 0.34
C ALA A 16 1.52 -1.62 1.16
N ILE A 17 1.30 -1.44 2.47
CA ILE A 17 2.30 -0.88 3.38
C ILE A 17 3.54 -1.78 3.42
N TYR A 18 3.36 -3.09 3.53
CA TYR A 18 4.46 -4.04 3.60
C TYR A 18 5.26 -4.09 2.29
N LEU A 19 4.56 -4.02 1.15
CA LEU A 19 5.20 -3.85 -0.16
C LEU A 19 6.04 -2.56 -0.20
N LEU A 20 5.48 -1.42 0.23
CA LEU A 20 6.21 -0.15 0.25
C LEU A 20 7.45 -0.20 1.14
N LYS A 21 7.37 -0.87 2.30
CA LYS A 21 8.53 -1.10 3.18
C LYS A 21 9.63 -1.83 2.41
N HIS A 22 9.33 -2.95 1.76
CA HIS A 22 10.34 -3.72 1.03
C HIS A 22 10.89 -2.98 -0.19
N LEU A 23 10.07 -2.22 -0.90
CA LEU A 23 10.54 -1.36 -1.99
C LEU A 23 11.52 -0.29 -1.48
N LEU A 24 11.28 0.24 -0.28
CA LEU A 24 12.16 1.21 0.36
C LEU A 24 13.46 0.56 0.86
N ASP A 25 13.38 -0.62 1.47
CA ASP A 25 14.55 -1.38 1.95
C ASP A 25 15.50 -1.72 0.79
N GLU A 26 14.97 -1.99 -0.40
CA GLU A 26 15.72 -2.34 -1.61
C GLU A 26 15.95 -1.14 -2.56
N MET A 27 15.74 0.10 -2.09
CA MET A 27 15.74 1.29 -2.96
C MET A 27 17.08 1.52 -3.66
N ASP A 28 18.20 1.13 -3.04
CA ASP A 28 19.52 1.27 -3.67
C ASP A 28 19.64 0.44 -4.96
N LEU A 29 18.99 -0.72 -5.02
CA LEU A 29 18.90 -1.56 -6.21
C LEU A 29 17.82 -1.04 -7.18
N LEU A 30 16.72 -0.50 -6.66
CA LEU A 30 15.54 -0.17 -7.44
C LEU A 30 15.53 1.26 -8.02
N ARG A 31 16.33 2.19 -7.49
CA ARG A 31 16.31 3.62 -7.83
C ARG A 31 16.58 3.94 -9.31
N GLU A 32 17.26 3.04 -10.02
CA GLU A 32 17.54 3.19 -11.45
C GLU A 32 16.33 2.78 -12.32
N HIS A 33 15.46 1.95 -11.78
CA HIS A 33 14.29 1.39 -12.48
C HIS A 33 12.98 2.07 -12.07
N LEU A 34 12.82 2.46 -10.80
CA LEU A 34 11.56 2.95 -10.25
C LEU A 34 11.57 4.48 -10.07
N GLY A 35 10.59 5.15 -10.67
CA GLY A 35 10.49 6.62 -10.67
C GLY A 35 9.40 7.16 -9.75
N LYS A 36 8.18 6.67 -9.90
CA LYS A 36 7.02 7.11 -9.10
C LYS A 36 6.17 5.92 -8.68
N ILE A 37 5.64 6.01 -7.46
CA ILE A 37 4.65 5.07 -6.94
C ILE A 37 3.34 5.84 -6.76
N HIS A 38 2.27 5.30 -7.33
CA HIS A 38 0.90 5.80 -7.22
C HIS A 38 0.10 4.82 -6.36
N ILE A 39 -0.60 5.32 -5.35
CA ILE A 39 -1.46 4.50 -4.48
C ILE A 39 -2.90 4.93 -4.68
N PHE A 40 -3.77 3.97 -4.98
CA PHE A 40 -5.21 4.19 -5.19
C PHE A 40 -5.98 3.49 -4.08
N GLU A 41 -6.64 4.26 -3.22
CA GLU A 41 -7.48 3.75 -2.15
C GLU A 41 -8.95 4.09 -2.41
N LYS A 42 -9.83 3.10 -2.24
CA LYS A 42 -11.28 3.28 -2.40
C LYS A 42 -11.85 4.15 -1.27
N ASN A 43 -11.25 4.06 -0.09
CA ASN A 43 -11.70 4.76 1.12
C ASN A 43 -10.99 6.11 1.31
N GLY A 44 -11.51 6.94 2.20
CA GLY A 44 -10.84 8.19 2.62
C GLY A 44 -9.65 8.00 3.57
N PHE A 45 -9.38 6.77 4.00
CA PHE A 45 -8.33 6.45 4.96
C PHE A 45 -7.37 5.43 4.35
N ALA A 46 -6.09 5.78 4.32
CA ALA A 46 -5.03 4.88 3.90
C ALA A 46 -4.54 4.01 5.05
N GLY A 47 -3.95 2.85 4.75
CA GLY A 47 -3.28 2.02 5.76
C GLY A 47 -4.20 1.23 6.66
N MET A 48 -5.52 1.31 6.45
CA MET A 48 -6.51 0.63 7.27
C MET A 48 -7.07 -0.59 6.55
N GLY A 49 -6.94 -1.75 7.19
CA GLY A 49 -7.63 -2.99 6.82
C GLY A 49 -8.39 -3.55 8.01
N MET A 50 -9.05 -4.70 7.82
CA MET A 50 -9.51 -5.47 8.97
C MET A 50 -8.30 -5.91 9.82
N PRO A 51 -8.42 -5.97 11.16
CA PRO A 51 -9.59 -5.70 11.98
C PRO A 51 -9.68 -4.24 12.46
N TYR A 52 -8.90 -3.29 11.95
CA TYR A 52 -8.74 -1.95 12.53
C TYR A 52 -9.38 -0.81 11.71
N ASN A 53 -10.28 -1.13 10.78
CA ASN A 53 -11.01 -0.14 9.99
C ASN A 53 -12.38 0.15 10.63
N PRO A 54 -12.67 1.39 11.09
CA PRO A 54 -13.92 1.75 11.77
C PRO A 54 -15.22 1.43 10.99
N ARG A 55 -15.13 1.21 9.68
CA ARG A 55 -16.27 0.84 8.83
C ARG A 55 -16.59 -0.66 8.84
N THR A 56 -15.62 -1.48 9.24
CA THR A 56 -15.67 -2.94 9.13
C THR A 56 -15.39 -3.65 10.45
N THR A 57 -14.68 -3.00 11.38
CA THR A 57 -14.26 -3.58 12.66
C THR A 57 -15.44 -4.03 13.50
N ASP A 58 -16.47 -3.19 13.61
CA ASP A 58 -17.71 -3.43 14.35
C ASP A 58 -18.63 -4.44 13.64
N ARG A 59 -18.60 -4.48 12.31
CA ARG A 59 -19.53 -5.29 11.50
C ARG A 59 -19.07 -6.72 11.26
N TYR A 60 -17.77 -6.94 11.10
CA TYR A 60 -17.22 -8.23 10.65
C TYR A 60 -16.38 -8.94 11.71
N ASN A 61 -15.99 -8.27 12.80
CA ASN A 61 -15.37 -8.93 13.96
C ASN A 61 -16.37 -9.16 15.09
N MET A 62 -17.54 -9.74 14.77
CA MET A 62 -18.46 -10.24 15.79
C MET A 62 -17.99 -11.63 16.26
N ALA A 63 -17.01 -11.64 17.16
CA ALA A 63 -16.73 -12.80 18.00
C ALA A 63 -17.46 -12.62 19.33
N ASN A 64 -18.80 -12.72 19.30
CA ASN A 64 -19.66 -12.84 20.48
C ASN A 64 -20.87 -13.69 20.13
#